data_AF-A0A939GVI6-F1
#
_entry.id   AF-A0A939GVI6-F1
#
_cell.length_a   1.000
_cell.length_b   1.000
_cell.length_c   1.000
_cell.angle_alpha   90.00
_cell.angle_beta   90.00
_cell.angle_gamma   90.00
#
_symmetry.space_group_name_H-M   'P 1'
#
loop_
_entity.id
_entity.type
_entity.pdbx_description
1 polymer ?
#
loop_
_entity_poly.entity_id
_entity_poly.type
_entity_poly.pdbx_seq_one_letter_code
_entity_poly.pdbx_strand_id
1 'polypeptide(L)'
;SSEGNWGLNSAEALTQETVFGIDANGDGKIGSPSSLTLTGTIGNDILIGGANSDTFNGGLGNDSLYLGLNDNAVDNVNYASGDGTDTVYQFVRGVGGDKLNFTGIANLDVVTLGANTEVRIGDGIAANTGFGTGQLLITLSSTNGFTNADVNVNLFGSNFLFN
;
A
#
# COMPACT_ATOMS: atom_id res chain seq x y z
N SER A 1 12.01 10.81 -8.94
CA SER A 1 11.87 9.71 -7.96
C SER A 1 11.40 10.27 -6.63
N SER A 2 10.81 9.39 -5.84
CA SER A 2 9.91 9.55 -4.69
C SER A 2 10.30 10.44 -3.49
N GLU A 3 11.35 11.26 -3.53
CA GLU A 3 11.49 12.40 -2.57
C GLU A 3 12.12 13.65 -3.19
N GLY A 4 12.43 13.64 -4.50
CA GLY A 4 12.90 14.80 -5.24
C GLY A 4 11.85 15.22 -6.25
N ASN A 5 11.77 16.52 -6.53
CA ASN A 5 10.87 17.15 -7.49
C ASN A 5 11.16 16.76 -8.97
N TRP A 6 11.48 15.49 -9.21
CA TRP A 6 11.92 14.91 -10.47
C TRP A 6 10.77 14.11 -11.06
N GLY A 7 10.37 14.50 -12.28
CA GLY A 7 9.27 13.87 -12.99
C GLY A 7 9.44 12.36 -13.13
N LEU A 8 8.31 11.64 -13.14
CA LEU A 8 8.28 10.23 -13.51
C LEU A 8 9.05 10.04 -14.83
N ASN A 9 9.89 9.00 -14.91
CA ASN A 9 10.74 8.68 -16.07
C ASN A 9 11.95 9.60 -16.35
N SER A 10 12.45 10.38 -15.38
CA SER A 10 13.71 11.14 -15.52
C SER A 10 14.95 10.25 -15.40
N ALA A 11 16.02 10.55 -16.14
CA ALA A 11 17.29 9.81 -16.08
C ALA A 11 17.86 9.68 -14.66
N GLU A 12 17.62 10.68 -13.82
CA GLU A 12 18.03 10.75 -12.43
C GLU A 12 17.25 9.77 -11.54
N ALA A 13 15.99 9.48 -11.87
CA ALA A 13 15.16 8.52 -11.13
C ALA A 13 15.66 7.08 -11.31
N LEU A 14 16.13 6.72 -12.51
CA LEU A 14 16.67 5.39 -12.82
C LEU A 14 17.97 5.06 -12.07
N THR A 15 18.63 6.04 -11.46
CA THR A 15 19.92 5.84 -10.75
C THR A 15 19.76 5.52 -9.26
N GLN A 16 18.53 5.46 -8.73
CA GLN A 16 18.24 5.35 -7.30
C GLN A 16 17.35 4.14 -6.95
N GLU A 17 17.09 3.21 -7.88
CA GLU A 17 16.10 2.13 -7.72
C GLU A 17 16.70 0.74 -7.49
N THR A 18 16.05 -0.07 -6.62
CA THR A 18 16.54 -1.39 -6.18
C THR A 18 15.83 -2.57 -6.86
N VAL A 19 14.55 -2.46 -7.27
CA VAL A 19 13.79 -3.56 -7.91
C VAL A 19 12.88 -3.04 -9.05
N PHE A 20 13.08 -3.53 -10.27
CA PHE A 20 12.33 -3.12 -11.48
C PHE A 20 11.09 -3.99 -11.76
N GLY A 21 9.96 -3.33 -12.09
CA GLY A 21 8.95 -3.82 -13.04
C GLY A 21 9.20 -3.16 -14.41
N ILE A 22 9.65 -3.94 -15.39
CA ILE A 22 10.10 -3.48 -16.73
C ILE A 22 8.97 -2.81 -17.53
N ASP A 23 9.24 -1.70 -18.26
CA ASP A 23 8.44 -1.25 -19.43
C ASP A 23 8.56 -2.27 -20.58
N ALA A 24 7.91 -3.42 -20.41
CA ALA A 24 8.06 -4.55 -21.32
C ALA A 24 7.14 -4.44 -22.55
N ASN A 25 6.29 -3.41 -22.63
CA ASN A 25 5.36 -3.19 -23.75
C ASN A 25 5.71 -1.97 -24.63
N GLY A 26 6.66 -1.12 -24.22
CA GLY A 26 7.17 0.01 -25.00
C GLY A 26 6.18 1.17 -25.11
N ASP A 27 5.27 1.34 -24.14
CA ASP A 27 4.30 2.44 -24.13
C ASP A 27 4.79 3.70 -23.41
N GLY A 28 6.03 3.67 -22.87
CA GLY A 28 6.63 4.79 -22.16
C GLY A 28 6.15 4.95 -20.72
N LYS A 29 5.50 3.92 -20.15
CA LYS A 29 5.19 3.79 -18.73
C LYS A 29 6.06 2.70 -18.11
N ILE A 30 6.61 2.97 -16.93
CA ILE A 30 7.20 1.91 -16.10
C ILE A 30 6.04 0.98 -15.69
N GLY A 31 6.17 -0.30 -16.03
CA GLY A 31 5.16 -1.31 -15.72
C GLY A 31 5.16 -2.48 -16.70
N SER A 32 5.14 -3.71 -16.17
CA SER A 32 4.97 -4.90 -17.00
C SER A 32 3.50 -5.00 -17.45
N PRO A 33 3.20 -5.39 -18.70
CA PRO A 33 1.85 -5.78 -19.11
C PRO A 33 1.43 -7.14 -18.52
N SER A 34 2.26 -7.76 -17.68
CA SER A 34 1.92 -8.95 -16.90
C SER A 34 1.70 -8.57 -15.44
N SER A 35 0.84 -9.32 -14.76
CA SER A 35 0.83 -9.39 -13.30
C SER A 35 2.21 -9.71 -12.74
N LEU A 36 2.61 -8.98 -11.71
CA LEU A 36 3.90 -9.07 -11.03
C LEU A 36 3.72 -9.59 -9.60
N THR A 37 4.76 -10.21 -9.08
CA THR A 37 4.94 -10.41 -7.65
C THR A 37 6.21 -9.68 -7.25
N LEU A 38 6.03 -8.57 -6.54
CA LEU A 38 7.09 -7.72 -6.04
C LEU A 38 7.35 -8.10 -4.58
N THR A 39 8.61 -8.39 -4.28
CA THR A 39 9.07 -8.68 -2.93
C THR A 39 10.27 -7.81 -2.64
N GLY A 40 10.16 -6.94 -1.64
CA GLY A 40 11.27 -6.14 -1.13
C GLY A 40 12.20 -6.97 -0.27
N THR A 41 13.01 -6.27 0.51
CA THR A 41 14.14 -6.83 1.26
C THR A 41 13.91 -6.67 2.76
N ILE A 42 14.99 -6.43 3.50
CA ILE A 42 14.93 -6.09 4.92
C ILE A 42 15.17 -4.59 5.17
N GLY A 43 15.36 -3.82 4.11
CA GLY A 43 15.58 -2.38 4.14
C GLY A 43 14.37 -1.64 3.58
N ASN A 44 14.45 -0.31 3.58
CA ASN A 44 13.39 0.52 3.03
C ASN A 44 13.41 0.46 1.50
N ASP A 45 12.39 -0.15 0.93
CA ASP A 45 12.30 -0.40 -0.49
C ASP A 45 11.22 0.46 -1.17
N ILE A 46 11.42 0.68 -2.47
CA ILE A 46 10.42 1.30 -3.35
C ILE A 46 9.98 0.22 -4.33
N LEU A 47 8.72 -0.18 -4.25
CA LEU A 47 8.11 -1.20 -5.11
C LEU A 47 7.13 -0.52 -6.05
N ILE A 48 7.28 -0.74 -7.36
CA ILE A 48 6.42 -0.11 -8.39
C ILE A 48 5.80 -1.21 -9.25
N GLY A 49 4.47 -1.30 -9.20
CA GLY A 49 3.65 -2.20 -10.01
C GLY A 49 3.59 -1.84 -11.48
N GLY A 50 3.00 -2.73 -12.26
CA GLY A 50 2.62 -2.55 -13.65
C GLY A 50 1.14 -2.22 -13.82
N ALA A 51 0.61 -2.48 -15.01
CA ALA A 51 -0.75 -2.09 -15.39
C ALA A 51 -1.81 -3.20 -15.15
N ASN A 52 -1.42 -4.30 -14.50
CA ASN A 52 -2.28 -5.46 -14.26
C ASN A 52 -2.21 -5.84 -12.78
N SER A 53 -3.03 -6.80 -12.37
CA SER A 53 -3.12 -7.23 -10.97
C SER A 53 -1.78 -7.73 -10.44
N ASP A 54 -1.19 -6.97 -9.55
CA ASP A 54 0.09 -7.23 -8.94
C ASP A 54 -0.05 -7.70 -7.49
N THR A 55 1.03 -8.27 -6.98
CA THR A 55 1.15 -8.66 -5.57
C THR A 55 2.40 -8.05 -4.98
N PHE A 56 2.26 -7.32 -3.88
CA PHE A 56 3.34 -6.63 -3.18
C PHE A 56 3.59 -7.27 -1.82
N ASN A 57 4.85 -7.51 -1.53
CA ASN A 57 5.34 -7.89 -0.20
C ASN A 57 6.49 -6.93 0.10
N GLY A 58 6.26 -5.93 0.95
CA GLY A 58 7.30 -4.96 1.31
C GLY A 58 8.50 -5.65 1.96
N GLY A 59 8.22 -6.48 2.96
CA GLY A 59 9.25 -7.14 3.75
C GLY A 59 9.52 -6.34 5.02
N LEU A 60 10.73 -6.45 5.56
CA LEU A 60 11.09 -5.61 6.71
C LEU A 60 11.59 -4.25 6.19
N GLY A 61 11.28 -3.17 6.88
CA GLY A 61 11.64 -1.82 6.45
C GLY A 61 10.42 -0.91 6.42
N ASN A 62 10.64 0.35 6.10
CA ASN A 62 9.55 1.28 5.81
C ASN A 62 9.47 1.45 4.30
N ASP A 63 8.52 0.78 3.68
CA ASP A 63 8.46 0.65 2.23
C ASP A 63 7.51 1.64 1.58
N SER A 64 7.77 1.96 0.31
CA SER A 64 6.89 2.76 -0.54
C SER A 64 6.38 1.92 -1.71
N LEU A 65 5.09 1.60 -1.68
CA LEU A 65 4.44 0.69 -2.63
C LEU A 65 3.56 1.51 -3.58
N TYR A 66 3.88 1.49 -4.86
CA TYR A 66 3.13 2.16 -5.92
C TYR A 66 2.37 1.11 -6.72
N LEU A 67 1.06 1.01 -6.49
CA LEU A 67 0.24 -0.04 -7.08
C LEU A 67 0.08 0.14 -8.61
N GLY A 68 -0.30 1.34 -9.03
CA GLY A 68 -0.44 1.69 -10.45
C GLY A 68 -1.48 2.81 -10.59
N LEU A 69 -1.22 3.80 -11.45
CA LEU A 69 -2.17 4.90 -11.64
C LEU A 69 -3.16 4.51 -12.75
N ASN A 70 -4.45 4.44 -12.40
CA ASN A 70 -5.57 4.28 -13.35
C ASN A 70 -5.52 2.99 -14.18
N ASP A 71 -5.01 1.90 -13.64
CA ASP A 71 -5.44 0.60 -14.13
C ASP A 71 -6.79 0.23 -13.51
N ASN A 72 -7.51 -0.68 -14.15
CA ASN A 72 -8.69 -1.32 -13.55
C ASN A 72 -8.27 -2.65 -12.92
N ALA A 73 -7.01 -2.75 -12.51
CA ALA A 73 -6.49 -3.95 -11.89
C ALA A 73 -6.88 -3.98 -10.42
N VAL A 74 -6.86 -5.19 -9.88
CA VAL A 74 -7.01 -5.40 -8.44
C VAL A 74 -5.66 -5.85 -7.93
N ASP A 75 -4.99 -4.98 -7.21
CA ASP A 75 -3.69 -5.26 -6.62
C ASP A 75 -3.83 -5.83 -5.22
N ASN A 76 -2.81 -6.58 -4.82
CA ASN A 76 -2.77 -7.26 -3.55
C ASN A 76 -1.51 -6.84 -2.78
N VAL A 77 -1.70 -6.17 -1.65
CA VAL A 77 -0.63 -5.81 -0.74
C VAL A 77 -0.67 -6.74 0.46
N ASN A 78 0.42 -7.45 0.71
CA ASN A 78 0.58 -8.27 1.90
C ASN A 78 1.42 -7.52 2.92
N TYR A 79 0.95 -7.52 4.15
CA TYR A 79 1.65 -6.95 5.29
C TYR A 79 1.67 -7.96 6.45
N ALA A 80 2.83 -8.22 7.01
CA ALA A 80 3.02 -9.07 8.17
C ALA A 80 3.41 -8.25 9.40
N SER A 81 3.08 -8.79 10.57
CA SER A 81 3.49 -8.21 11.85
C SER A 81 5.02 -8.06 11.92
N GLY A 82 5.48 -6.82 12.04
CA GLY A 82 6.90 -6.48 12.15
C GLY A 82 7.54 -6.00 10.85
N ASP A 83 6.79 -5.94 9.74
CA ASP A 83 7.29 -5.43 8.45
C ASP A 83 7.81 -3.99 8.58
N GLY A 84 7.05 -3.10 9.21
CA GLY A 84 7.50 -1.75 9.51
C GLY A 84 6.39 -0.73 9.31
N THR A 85 6.72 0.48 8.88
CA THR A 85 5.71 1.51 8.57
C THR A 85 5.74 1.82 7.08
N ASP A 86 4.82 1.22 6.32
CA ASP A 86 4.80 1.36 4.87
C ASP A 86 3.81 2.43 4.41
N THR A 87 4.07 2.96 3.23
CA THR A 87 3.19 3.88 2.53
C THR A 87 2.76 3.26 1.20
N VAL A 88 1.45 3.10 1.04
CA VAL A 88 0.84 2.58 -0.19
C VAL A 88 0.24 3.75 -0.97
N TYR A 89 0.61 3.87 -2.23
CA TYR A 89 0.20 4.92 -3.14
C TYR A 89 -0.73 4.36 -4.21
N GLN A 90 -1.74 5.16 -4.56
CA GLN A 90 -2.72 4.87 -5.62
C GLN A 90 -3.70 3.74 -5.26
N PHE A 91 -3.89 3.48 -3.97
CA PHE A 91 -4.83 2.46 -3.50
C PHE A 91 -6.28 2.82 -3.88
N VAL A 92 -6.91 1.93 -4.64
CA VAL A 92 -8.30 2.01 -5.08
C VAL A 92 -9.21 1.30 -4.08
N ARG A 93 -10.20 2.01 -3.56
CA ARG A 93 -11.18 1.48 -2.59
C ARG A 93 -12.42 0.93 -3.27
N GLY A 94 -13.21 0.19 -2.50
CA GLY A 94 -14.53 -0.29 -2.88
C GLY A 94 -14.50 -1.64 -3.60
N VAL A 95 -15.67 -2.05 -4.08
CA VAL A 95 -15.84 -3.32 -4.78
C VAL A 95 -15.02 -3.30 -6.08
N GLY A 96 -14.14 -4.30 -6.23
CA GLY A 96 -13.23 -4.37 -7.37
C GLY A 96 -12.04 -3.42 -7.29
N GLY A 97 -11.82 -2.79 -6.14
CA GLY A 97 -10.56 -2.11 -5.82
C GLY A 97 -9.54 -3.05 -5.18
N ASP A 98 -8.44 -2.46 -4.73
CA ASP A 98 -7.25 -3.13 -4.21
C ASP A 98 -7.48 -3.78 -2.85
N LYS A 99 -6.58 -4.69 -2.50
CA LYS A 99 -6.67 -5.50 -1.30
C LYS A 99 -5.43 -5.35 -0.46
N LEU A 100 -5.61 -5.14 0.84
CA LEU A 100 -4.55 -5.13 1.84
C LEU A 100 -4.79 -6.27 2.83
N ASN A 101 -3.85 -7.21 2.86
CA ASN A 101 -3.94 -8.46 3.60
C ASN A 101 -2.94 -8.45 4.75
N PHE A 102 -3.46 -8.48 5.97
CA PHE A 102 -2.67 -8.49 7.19
C PHE A 102 -2.48 -9.91 7.71
N THR A 103 -1.28 -10.22 8.20
CA THR A 103 -0.99 -11.50 8.85
C THR A 103 -0.28 -11.30 10.19
N GLY A 104 -0.66 -12.11 11.19
CA GLY A 104 -0.05 -12.05 12.52
C GLY A 104 -0.47 -10.85 13.38
N ILE A 105 -1.55 -10.14 13.01
CA ILE A 105 -2.07 -8.97 13.74
C ILE A 105 -3.56 -9.16 14.02
N ALA A 106 -3.95 -9.10 15.29
CA ALA A 106 -5.31 -9.45 15.69
C ALA A 106 -6.32 -8.30 15.50
N ASN A 107 -5.98 -7.11 15.99
CA ASN A 107 -6.88 -5.96 16.01
C ASN A 107 -6.20 -4.76 15.37
N LEU A 108 -6.93 -4.06 14.51
CA LEU A 108 -6.47 -2.89 13.78
C LEU A 108 -7.53 -1.80 13.82
N ASP A 109 -7.07 -0.58 14.09
CA ASP A 109 -7.85 0.64 13.96
C ASP A 109 -7.57 1.26 12.59
N VAL A 110 -8.62 1.63 11.88
CA VAL A 110 -8.57 2.29 10.59
C VAL A 110 -9.08 3.72 10.78
N VAL A 111 -8.21 4.70 10.57
CA VAL A 111 -8.50 6.12 10.81
C VAL A 111 -8.26 6.96 9.57
N THR A 112 -9.12 7.95 9.35
CA THR A 112 -8.85 8.98 8.33
C THR A 112 -8.06 10.13 8.94
N LEU A 113 -6.86 10.42 8.42
CA LEU A 113 -6.04 11.55 8.84
C LEU A 113 -5.74 12.46 7.64
N GLY A 114 -6.41 13.61 7.60
CA GLY A 114 -6.31 14.53 6.47
C GLY A 114 -6.78 13.90 5.16
N ALA A 115 -5.87 13.76 4.19
CA ALA A 115 -6.14 13.12 2.90
C ALA A 115 -5.82 11.61 2.88
N ASN A 116 -5.30 11.06 3.97
CA ASN A 116 -4.84 9.68 4.05
C ASN A 116 -5.79 8.82 4.89
N THR A 117 -5.73 7.51 4.67
CA THR A 117 -6.25 6.52 5.61
C THR A 117 -5.07 5.80 6.23
N GLU A 118 -5.05 5.69 7.54
CA GLU A 118 -4.00 4.99 8.27
C GLU A 118 -4.57 3.72 8.90
N VAL A 119 -3.77 2.66 8.88
CA VAL A 119 -4.06 1.42 9.60
C VAL A 119 -3.05 1.31 10.74
N ARG A 120 -3.57 1.21 11.96
CA ARG A 120 -2.81 1.27 13.20
C ARG A 120 -3.15 0.07 14.07
N ILE A 121 -2.22 -0.33 14.94
CA ILE A 121 -2.50 -1.36 15.95
C ILE A 121 -3.67 -0.91 16.83
N GLY A 122 -4.70 -1.75 16.92
CA GLY A 122 -5.87 -1.53 17.75
C GLY A 122 -5.89 -2.45 18.97
N ASP A 123 -6.75 -2.12 19.93
CA ASP A 123 -7.03 -2.95 21.12
C ASP A 123 -8.32 -3.78 20.98
N GLY A 124 -9.03 -3.64 19.86
CA GLY A 124 -10.30 -4.32 19.60
C GLY A 124 -11.51 -3.65 20.25
N ILE A 125 -11.37 -2.41 20.75
CA ILE A 125 -12.45 -1.64 21.36
C ILE A 125 -12.74 -0.40 20.52
N ALA A 126 -13.92 -0.37 19.90
CA ALA A 126 -14.33 0.77 19.08
C ALA A 126 -14.63 2.00 19.96
N ALA A 127 -14.35 3.19 19.41
CA ALA A 127 -14.72 4.50 19.99
C ALA A 127 -14.25 4.73 21.44
N ASN A 128 -13.11 4.14 21.83
CA ASN A 128 -12.47 4.44 23.10
C ASN A 128 -11.42 5.56 22.95
N THR A 129 -10.83 5.99 24.06
CA THR A 129 -9.79 7.03 24.06
C THR A 129 -8.48 6.60 23.39
N GLY A 130 -8.25 5.30 23.23
CA GLY A 130 -7.05 4.74 22.60
C GLY A 130 -7.18 4.54 21.09
N PHE A 131 -8.38 4.70 20.53
CA PHE A 131 -8.67 4.41 19.13
C PHE A 131 -7.77 5.23 18.20
N GLY A 132 -7.07 4.56 17.29
CA GLY A 132 -6.19 5.21 16.32
C GLY A 132 -4.91 5.80 16.92
N THR A 133 -4.59 5.50 18.19
CA THR A 133 -3.36 5.99 18.84
C THR A 133 -2.24 4.97 18.85
N GLY A 134 -2.52 3.72 18.46
CA GLY A 134 -1.52 2.66 18.38
C GLY A 134 -0.50 2.89 17.27
N GLN A 135 0.48 1.98 17.24
CA GLN A 135 1.57 2.00 16.26
C GLN A 135 1.01 2.07 14.83
N LEU A 136 1.55 2.99 14.04
CA LEU A 136 1.25 3.11 12.62
C LEU A 136 1.92 1.96 11.85
N LEU A 137 1.12 1.26 11.05
CA LEU A 137 1.59 0.17 10.21
C LEU A 137 1.57 0.56 8.74
N ILE A 138 0.43 1.08 8.26
CA ILE A 138 0.24 1.44 6.86
C ILE A 138 -0.35 2.84 6.76
N THR A 139 0.19 3.64 5.85
CA THR A 139 -0.46 4.84 5.32
C THR A 139 -0.94 4.59 3.90
N LEU A 140 -2.24 4.63 3.66
CA LEU A 140 -2.83 4.70 2.33
C LEU A 140 -2.84 6.17 1.90
N SER A 141 -1.84 6.55 1.10
CA SER A 141 -1.56 7.93 0.71
C SER A 141 -2.62 8.45 -0.27
N SER A 142 -3.16 9.64 0.03
CA SER A 142 -4.23 10.29 -0.76
C SER A 142 -5.50 9.45 -0.91
N THR A 143 -5.67 8.43 -0.07
CA THR A 143 -6.84 7.57 -0.02
C THR A 143 -7.66 7.96 1.20
N ASN A 144 -8.60 8.91 1.05
CA ASN A 144 -9.51 9.32 2.12
C ASN A 144 -10.90 8.68 1.96
N GLY A 145 -11.78 8.87 2.95
CA GLY A 145 -13.20 8.55 2.83
C GLY A 145 -13.53 7.06 2.88
N PHE A 146 -12.63 6.23 3.43
CA PHE A 146 -12.93 4.85 3.78
C PHE A 146 -14.23 4.78 4.58
N THR A 147 -15.01 3.73 4.34
CA THR A 147 -16.23 3.42 5.05
C THR A 147 -16.16 2.00 5.59
N ASN A 148 -17.07 1.62 6.49
CA ASN A 148 -17.22 0.22 6.89
C ASN A 148 -17.46 -0.72 5.69
N ALA A 149 -18.08 -0.24 4.61
CA ALA A 149 -18.27 -1.02 3.40
C ALA A 149 -16.93 -1.28 2.68
N ASP A 150 -16.08 -0.26 2.58
CA ASP A 150 -14.74 -0.37 1.98
C ASP A 150 -13.85 -1.30 2.80
N VAL A 151 -13.83 -1.15 4.13
CA VAL A 151 -13.05 -2.02 5.04
C VAL A 151 -13.36 -3.49 4.77
N ASN A 152 -14.63 -3.85 4.61
CA ASN A 152 -15.05 -5.24 4.41
C ASN A 152 -14.67 -5.84 3.04
N VAL A 153 -14.32 -5.01 2.05
CA VAL A 153 -13.99 -5.47 0.69
C VAL A 153 -12.54 -5.20 0.30
N ASN A 154 -11.84 -4.34 1.02
CA ASN A 154 -10.46 -3.96 0.76
C ASN A 154 -9.48 -4.47 1.82
N LEU A 155 -9.89 -4.66 3.08
CA LEU A 155 -8.98 -5.03 4.17
C LEU A 155 -9.28 -6.44 4.70
N PHE A 156 -8.23 -7.25 4.87
CA PHE A 156 -8.37 -8.66 5.21
C PHE A 156 -7.35 -9.13 6.26
N GLY A 157 -7.67 -10.21 6.98
CA GLY A 157 -6.72 -10.91 7.85
C GLY A 157 -6.60 -10.41 9.29
N SER A 158 -7.40 -9.42 9.68
CA SER A 158 -7.50 -8.90 11.05
C SER A 158 -8.93 -8.51 11.41
N ASN A 159 -9.17 -8.19 12.68
CA ASN A 159 -10.38 -7.49 13.12
C ASN A 159 -10.18 -5.98 12.94
N PHE A 160 -10.93 -5.39 12.02
CA PHE A 160 -10.82 -3.97 11.70
C PHE A 160 -11.93 -3.19 12.39
N LEU A 161 -11.56 -2.14 13.10
CA LEU A 161 -12.47 -1.16 13.63
C LEU A 161 -12.22 0.18 12.93
N PHE A 162 -13.29 0.84 12.54
CA PHE A 162 -13.24 2.09 11.79
C PHE A 162 -14.00 3.19 12.53
N ASN A 163 -13.44 4.39 12.55
CA ASN A 163 -14.06 5.61 13.06
C ASN A 163 -13.66 6.81 12.19
#